data_AF-A0A937MV39-F1
#
_entry.id   AF-A0A937MV39-F1
#
_cell.length_a   1.000
_cell.length_b   1.000
_cell.length_c   1.000
_cell.angle_alpha   90.00
_cell.angle_beta   90.00
_cell.angle_gamma   90.00
#
_symmetry.space_group_name_H-M   'P 1'
#
loop_
_entity.id
_entity.type
_entity.pdbx_description
1 polymer ?
#
loop_
_entity_poly.entity_id
_entity_poly.type
_entity_poly.pdbx_seq_one_letter_code
_entity_poly.pdbx_strand_id
1 'polypeptide(L)'
;MMKALKMTCEDVYPLISESRDHALPFLSRMRLKMHFALCGLCQIYQKQLETLCKVARALGKDEAKALEETSMSPEVKEKIRQWIIKKT
;
A
#
# COMPACT_ATOMS: atom_id res chain seq x y z
N MET A 1 16.46 14.75 -25.02
CA MET A 1 15.36 15.07 -24.08
C MET A 1 14.34 13.92 -23.96
N MET A 2 14.74 12.68 -23.65
CA MET A 2 13.80 11.55 -23.50
C MET A 2 14.25 10.49 -22.48
N LYS A 3 15.14 10.83 -21.53
CA LYS A 3 15.62 9.88 -20.49
C LYS A 3 14.84 9.96 -19.18
N ALA A 4 14.18 11.08 -18.86
CA ALA A 4 13.36 11.23 -17.65
C ALA A 4 11.92 10.66 -17.79
N LEU A 5 11.51 10.35 -19.03
CA LEU A 5 10.18 9.89 -19.42
C LEU A 5 10.11 8.37 -19.66
N LYS A 6 11.26 7.68 -19.67
CA LYS A 6 11.38 6.29 -20.11
C LYS A 6 11.34 5.35 -18.91
N MET A 7 10.15 5.24 -18.31
CA MET A 7 9.88 4.14 -17.38
C MET A 7 9.41 2.93 -18.19
N THR A 8 10.07 1.79 -17.98
CA THR A 8 9.62 0.50 -18.50
C THR A 8 8.50 -0.05 -17.60
N CYS A 9 7.79 -1.07 -18.08
CA CYS A 9 6.80 -1.77 -17.26
C CYS A 9 7.44 -2.38 -15.99
N GLU A 10 8.69 -2.83 -16.07
CA GLU A 10 9.44 -3.39 -14.95
C GLU A 10 9.73 -2.35 -13.86
N ASP A 11 10.04 -1.11 -14.25
CA ASP A 11 10.23 0.01 -13.31
C ASP A 11 8.91 0.43 -12.63
N VAL A 12 7.79 0.22 -13.34
CA VAL A 12 6.45 0.66 -12.92
C VAL A 12 5.84 -0.28 -11.89
N TYR A 13 6.05 -1.59 -11.99
CA TYR A 13 5.42 -2.55 -11.08
C TYR A 13 5.75 -2.33 -9.59
N PRO A 14 7.02 -2.10 -9.18
CA PRO A 14 7.36 -1.80 -7.79
C PRO A 14 6.67 -0.53 -7.29
N LEU A 15 6.63 0.52 -8.12
CA LEU A 15 6.00 1.80 -7.76
C LEU A 15 4.48 1.67 -7.62
N ILE A 16 3.84 0.84 -8.44
CA ILE A 16 2.41 0.53 -8.28
C ILE A 16 2.17 -0.17 -6.95
N SER A 17 3.02 -1.13 -6.57
CA SER A 17 2.94 -1.81 -5.27
C SER A 17 3.14 -0.85 -4.11
N GLU A 18 4.22 -0.07 -4.16
CA GLU A 18 4.60 0.91 -3.13
C GLU A 18 3.49 1.95 -2.91
N SER A 19 2.80 2.36 -3.98
CA SER A 19 1.65 3.28 -3.89
C SER A 19 0.45 2.75 -3.08
N ARG A 20 0.43 1.45 -2.79
CA ARG A 20 -0.61 0.80 -1.96
C ARG A 20 -0.23 0.73 -0.49
N ASP A 21 1.06 0.74 -0.21
CA ASP A 21 1.61 0.74 1.13
C ASP A 21 1.67 2.16 1.69
N HIS A 22 2.11 3.12 0.88
CA HIS A 22 2.17 4.53 1.28
C HIS A 22 2.01 5.51 0.10
N ALA A 23 1.85 6.79 0.43
CA ALA A 23 1.72 7.83 -0.58
C ALA A 23 3.07 8.09 -1.27
N LEU A 24 3.11 7.89 -2.58
CA LEU A 24 4.31 8.17 -3.37
C LEU A 24 4.64 9.66 -3.45
N PRO A 25 5.94 10.02 -3.57
CA PRO A 25 6.37 11.37 -3.93
C PRO A 25 5.71 11.86 -5.22
N PHE A 26 5.43 13.16 -5.29
CA PHE A 26 4.69 13.79 -6.39
C PHE A 26 5.27 13.47 -7.78
N LEU A 27 6.60 13.50 -7.92
CA LEU A 27 7.30 13.18 -9.16
C LEU A 27 7.07 11.73 -9.61
N SER A 28 7.14 10.77 -8.69
CA SER A 28 6.87 9.36 -8.99
C SER A 28 5.41 9.13 -9.39
N ARG A 29 4.48 9.85 -8.75
CA ARG A 29 3.05 9.83 -9.11
C ARG A 29 2.79 10.38 -10.51
N MET A 30 3.46 11.48 -10.90
CA MET A 30 3.33 12.04 -12.25
C MET A 30 3.88 11.08 -13.31
N ARG A 31 5.05 10.47 -13.07
CA ARG A 31 5.65 9.51 -14.00
C ARG A 31 4.77 8.27 -14.22
N LEU A 32 4.17 7.74 -13.15
CA LEU A 32 3.19 6.64 -13.24
C LEU A 32 1.97 7.02 -14.09
N LYS A 33 1.38 8.20 -13.87
CA LYS A 33 0.24 8.69 -14.65
C LYS A 33 0.57 8.77 -16.15
N MET A 34 1.76 9.24 -16.49
CA MET A 34 2.22 9.31 -17.88
C MET A 34 2.37 7.92 -18.50
N HIS A 35 2.93 6.96 -17.77
CA HIS A 35 3.04 5.58 -18.26
C HIS A 35 1.68 4.91 -18.45
N PHE A 36 0.72 5.12 -17.54
CA PHE A 36 -0.64 4.59 -17.69
C PHE A 36 -1.38 5.13 -18.91
N ALA A 37 -1.08 6.35 -19.35
CA ALA A 37 -1.65 6.89 -20.58
C ALA A 37 -1.18 6.14 -21.84
N LEU A 38 -0.06 5.42 -21.76
CA LEU A 38 0.57 4.73 -22.88
C LEU A 38 0.48 3.20 -22.78
N CYS A 39 0.33 2.65 -21.57
CA CYS A 39 0.35 1.21 -21.33
C CYS A 39 -0.92 0.75 -20.59
N GLY A 40 -1.84 0.12 -21.33
CA GLY A 40 -3.07 -0.45 -20.77
C GLY A 40 -2.81 -1.64 -19.84
N LEU A 41 -1.74 -2.41 -20.05
CA LEU A 41 -1.38 -3.55 -19.19
C LEU A 41 -1.06 -3.10 -17.76
N CYS A 42 -0.23 -2.07 -17.61
CA CYS A 42 0.09 -1.52 -16.28
C CYS A 42 -1.16 -0.91 -15.62
N GLN A 43 -2.10 -0.39 -16.40
CA GLN A 43 -3.37 0.13 -15.90
C GLN A 43 -4.29 -1.00 -15.39
N ILE A 44 -4.31 -2.15 -16.08
CA ILE A 44 -5.02 -3.36 -15.64
C ILE A 44 -4.39 -3.89 -14.35
N TYR A 45 -3.06 -4.03 -14.32
CA TYR A 45 -2.33 -4.47 -13.14
C TYR A 45 -2.63 -3.59 -11.90
N GLN A 46 -2.64 -2.27 -12.07
CA GLN A 46 -3.01 -1.33 -11.01
C GLN A 46 -4.42 -1.62 -10.44
N LYS A 47 -5.40 -1.88 -11.31
CA LYS A 47 -6.78 -2.18 -10.91
C LYS A 47 -6.89 -3.54 -10.22
N GLN A 48 -6.16 -4.55 -10.70
CA GLN A 48 -6.10 -5.87 -10.08
C GLN A 48 -5.55 -5.77 -8.66
N LEU A 49 -4.41 -5.10 -8.49
CA LEU A 49 -3.80 -4.93 -7.17
C LEU A 49 -4.71 -4.14 -6.22
N GLU A 50 -5.38 -3.10 -6.72
CA GLU A 50 -6.36 -2.36 -5.92
C GLU A 50 -7.52 -3.24 -5.46
N THR A 51 -8.00 -4.13 -6.32
CA THR A 51 -9.08 -5.08 -6.00
C THR A 51 -8.62 -6.07 -4.95
N LEU A 52 -7.43 -6.65 -5.10
CA LEU A 52 -6.83 -7.56 -4.11
C LEU A 52 -6.69 -6.89 -2.75
N CYS A 53 -6.14 -5.68 -2.68
CA CYS A 53 -6.01 -4.96 -1.42
C CYS A 53 -7.38 -4.63 -0.79
N LYS A 54 -8.39 -4.30 -1.59
CA LYS A 54 -9.75 -4.03 -1.09
C LYS A 54 -10.39 -5.29 -0.51
N VAL A 55 -10.30 -6.41 -1.22
CA VAL A 55 -10.84 -7.71 -0.75
C VAL A 55 -10.11 -8.15 0.52
N ALA A 56 -8.77 -8.10 0.54
CA ALA A 56 -8.00 -8.45 1.72
C ALA A 56 -8.37 -7.60 2.96
N ARG A 57 -8.57 -6.29 2.77
CA ARG A 57 -9.02 -5.39 3.86
C ARG A 57 -10.46 -5.65 4.28
N ALA A 58 -11.34 -6.05 3.36
CA ALA A 58 -12.72 -6.39 3.71
C ALA A 58 -12.77 -7.68 4.55
N LEU A 59 -12.10 -8.74 4.10
CA LEU A 59 -12.00 -10.00 4.83
C LEU A 59 -11.33 -9.81 6.20
N GLY A 60 -10.24 -9.04 6.26
CA GLY A 60 -9.57 -8.73 7.52
C GLY A 60 -10.42 -7.90 8.50
N LYS A 61 -11.43 -7.15 8.04
CA LYS A 61 -12.37 -6.45 8.94
C LYS A 61 -13.39 -7.41 9.56
N ASP A 62 -13.85 -8.39 8.79
CA ASP A 62 -14.74 -9.42 9.32
C ASP A 62 -14.00 -10.29 10.34
N GLU A 63 -12.72 -10.60 10.10
CA GLU A 63 -11.85 -11.26 11.08
C GLU A 63 -11.49 -10.36 12.26
N ALA A 64 -11.27 -9.05 12.06
CA ALA A 64 -10.99 -8.12 13.16
C ALA A 64 -12.14 -8.03 14.16
N LYS A 65 -13.39 -8.17 13.70
CA LYS A 65 -14.57 -8.24 14.57
C LYS A 65 -14.60 -9.53 15.40
N ALA A 66 -14.17 -10.66 14.82
CA ALA A 66 -13.99 -11.90 15.55
C ALA A 66 -12.76 -11.86 16.49
N LEU A 67 -11.72 -11.13 16.11
CA LEU A 67 -10.49 -10.96 16.91
C LEU A 67 -10.63 -9.93 18.03
N GLU A 68 -11.65 -9.06 18.00
CA GLU A 68 -11.97 -8.13 19.09
C GLU A 68 -12.33 -8.91 20.38
N GLU A 69 -12.92 -10.10 20.23
CA GLU A 69 -13.14 -11.07 21.32
C GLU A 69 -11.83 -11.70 21.84
N THR A 70 -10.76 -11.66 21.04
CA THR A 70 -9.39 -12.09 21.41
C THR A 70 -8.44 -10.90 21.61
N SER A 71 -8.95 -9.76 22.10
CA SER A 71 -8.08 -8.66 22.51
C SER A 71 -7.08 -9.13 23.57
N MET A 72 -5.79 -8.83 23.36
CA MET A 72 -4.76 -9.03 24.38
C MET A 72 -5.19 -8.40 25.71
N SER A 73 -4.80 -9.03 26.83
CA SER A 73 -5.06 -8.50 28.17
C SER A 73 -4.65 -7.02 28.26
N PRO A 74 -5.47 -6.16 28.91
CA PRO A 74 -5.19 -4.73 29.04
C PRO A 74 -3.81 -4.44 29.61
N GLU A 75 -3.25 -5.33 30.43
CA GLU A 75 -1.91 -5.19 31.01
C GLU A 75 -0.79 -5.24 29.96
N VAL A 76 -0.91 -6.11 28.94
CA VAL A 76 0.11 -6.25 27.89
C VAL A 76 0.05 -5.04 26.96
N LYS A 77 -1.15 -4.53 26.68
CA LYS A 77 -1.36 -3.34 25.86
C LYS A 77 -0.71 -2.11 26.48
N GLU A 78 -0.78 -1.98 27.80
CA GLU A 78 -0.17 -0.85 28.52
C GLU A 78 1.36 -0.95 28.57
N LYS A 79 1.92 -2.15 28.76
CA LYS A 79 3.38 -2.37 28.66
C LYS A 79 3.94 -1.98 27.29
N ILE A 80 3.23 -2.32 26.20
CA ILE A 80 3.63 -1.95 24.84
C ILE A 80 3.60 -0.43 24.65
N ARG A 81 2.56 0.26 25.14
CA ARG A 81 2.47 1.74 25.06
C ARG A 81 3.63 2.43 25.78
N GLN A 82 3.93 2.01 27.00
CA GLN A 82 5.03 2.59 27.77
C GLN A 82 6.38 2.38 27.08
N TRP A 83 6.59 1.23 26.43
CA TRP A 83 7.81 0.96 25.68
C TRP A 83 7.96 1.86 24.44
N ILE A 84 6.88 2.12 23.70
CA ILE A 84 6.89 3.03 22.54
C ILE A 84 7.19 4.47 22.97
N ILE A 85 6.54 4.94 24.04
CA ILE A 85 6.74 6.31 24.56
C ILE A 85 8.16 6.50 25.07
N LYS A 86 8.74 5.52 25.77
CA LYS A 86 10.10 5.61 26.32
C LYS A 86 11.20 5.57 25.25
N LYS A 87 10.88 5.12 24.03
CA LYS A 87 11.83 4.97 22.92
C LYS A 87 11.82 6.16 21.94
N THR A 88 10.82 7.03 22.03
CA THR A 88 10.74 8.31 21.28
C THR A 88 11.36 9.42 22.12
#